data_AF-A0A7S3K813-F1
#
_entry.id   AF-A0A7S3K813-F1
#
_cell.length_a   1.000
_cell.length_b   1.000
_cell.length_c   1.000
_cell.angle_alpha   90.00
_cell.angle_beta   90.00
_cell.angle_gamma   90.00
#
_symmetry.space_group_name_H-M   'P 1'
#
loop_
_entity.id
_entity.type
_entity.pdbx_description
1 polymer ?
#
loop_
_entity_poly.entity_id
_entity_poly.type
_entity_poly.pdbx_seq_one_letter_code
_entity_poly.pdbx_strand_id
1 'polypeptide(L)'
;DYVPCGGVITGIGRIQGVEAMIITNDATVKGGTYYPITVKKHLRAQEIARENRLPCVYLVDSGGANLPNQAGIFADKEHFGRIFYNQATMSAMGIPQIAIVLGSCTAGGAYVP
;
A
#
# COMPACT_ATOMS: atom_id res chain seq x y z
N ASP A 1 1.99 -7.36 18.44
CA ASP A 1 2.16 -8.54 17.57
C ASP A 1 3.50 -8.54 16.86
N TYR A 2 4.03 -9.73 16.62
CA TYR A 2 5.13 -9.92 15.68
C TYR A 2 4.57 -9.90 14.25
N VAL A 3 4.99 -8.90 13.46
CA VAL A 3 4.54 -8.65 12.08
C VAL A 3 5.79 -8.37 11.23
N PRO A 4 6.45 -9.40 10.67
CA PRO A 4 7.65 -9.25 9.86
C PRO A 4 7.50 -8.17 8.80
N CYS A 5 8.49 -7.28 8.69
CA CYS A 5 8.49 -6.15 7.75
C CYS A 5 7.26 -5.22 7.82
N GLY A 6 6.39 -5.36 8.83
CA GLY A 6 5.09 -4.68 8.88
C GLY A 6 4.02 -5.27 7.97
N GLY A 7 4.17 -6.49 7.45
CA GLY A 7 3.18 -7.16 6.58
C GLY A 7 3.11 -6.62 5.15
N VAL A 8 4.05 -5.73 4.81
CA VAL A 8 4.19 -5.12 3.48
C VAL A 8 5.67 -4.94 3.18
N ILE A 9 6.11 -5.31 1.99
CA ILE A 9 7.46 -5.06 1.49
C ILE A 9 7.36 -3.89 0.51
N THR A 10 8.26 -2.92 0.65
CA THR A 10 8.28 -1.71 -0.16
C THR A 10 9.70 -1.40 -0.58
N GLY A 11 9.90 -0.92 -1.81
CA GLY A 11 11.21 -0.56 -2.31
C GLY A 11 11.18 0.04 -3.70
N ILE A 12 12.30 0.59 -4.15
CA ILE A 12 12.47 1.09 -5.52
C ILE A 12 13.17 0.00 -6.33
N GLY A 13 12.61 -0.33 -7.49
CA GLY A 13 13.17 -1.29 -8.44
C GLY A 13 13.05 -0.78 -9.86
N ARG A 14 13.81 -1.39 -10.78
CA ARG A 14 13.75 -1.04 -12.21
C ARG A 14 12.85 -2.02 -12.95
N ILE A 15 11.79 -1.53 -13.59
CA ILE A 15 10.85 -2.30 -14.41
C ILE A 15 10.91 -1.74 -15.83
N GLN A 16 11.33 -2.56 -16.80
CA GLN A 16 11.46 -2.13 -18.21
C GLN A 16 12.28 -0.84 -18.37
N GLY A 17 13.37 -0.69 -17.59
CA GLY A 17 14.23 0.50 -17.63
C GLY A 17 13.75 1.69 -16.78
N VAL A 18 12.54 1.65 -16.23
CA VAL A 18 11.95 2.74 -15.42
C VAL A 18 12.08 2.41 -13.93
N GLU A 19 12.55 3.36 -13.13
CA GLU A 19 12.55 3.25 -11.67
C GLU A 19 11.14 3.44 -11.13
N ALA A 20 10.65 2.46 -10.37
CA ALA A 20 9.29 2.41 -9.86
C ALA A 20 9.30 2.10 -8.37
N MET A 21 8.35 2.70 -7.64
CA MET A 21 8.05 2.31 -6.28
C MET A 21 7.19 1.04 -6.32
N ILE A 22 7.65 -0.02 -5.67
CA ILE A 22 6.96 -1.30 -5.55
C ILE A 22 6.42 -1.43 -4.13
N ILE A 23 5.13 -1.74 -3.99
CA ILE A 23 4.45 -2.01 -2.72
C ILE A 23 3.79 -3.38 -2.83
N THR A 24 4.21 -4.34 -2.02
CA THR A 24 3.62 -5.70 -2.02
C THR A 24 3.16 -6.09 -0.63
N ASN A 25 1.92 -6.57 -0.53
CA ASN A 25 1.47 -7.26 0.67
C ASN A 25 2.22 -8.59 0.82
N ASP A 26 2.45 -9.02 2.06
CA ASP A 26 2.90 -10.38 2.34
C ASP A 26 1.73 -11.17 2.94
N ALA A 27 1.06 -11.96 2.10
CA ALA A 27 -0.11 -12.74 2.50
C ALA A 27 0.20 -13.78 3.59
N THR A 28 1.46 -14.19 3.73
CA THR A 28 1.88 -15.13 4.78
C THR A 28 1.93 -14.48 6.16
N VAL A 29 2.09 -13.15 6.21
CA VAL A 29 2.13 -12.38 7.46
C VAL A 29 0.72 -11.95 7.83
N LYS A 30 0.09 -12.70 8.74
CA LYS A 30 -1.25 -12.39 9.29
C LYS A 30 -2.30 -12.19 8.18
N GLY A 31 -2.22 -12.97 7.09
CA GLY A 31 -3.13 -12.88 5.95
C GLY A 31 -2.99 -11.61 5.12
N GLY A 32 -1.84 -10.94 5.16
CA GLY A 32 -1.61 -9.67 4.46
C GLY A 32 -2.45 -8.51 4.99
N THR A 33 -2.97 -8.64 6.22
CA THR A 33 -3.82 -7.61 6.84
C THR A 33 -3.03 -6.37 7.24
N TYR A 34 -3.66 -5.20 7.13
CA TYR A 34 -3.04 -3.94 7.53
C TYR A 34 -3.05 -3.77 9.03
N TYR A 35 -1.87 -3.66 9.61
CA TYR A 35 -1.62 -3.16 10.97
C TYR A 35 -1.34 -1.65 10.93
N PRO A 36 -1.35 -0.94 12.08
CA PRO A 36 -0.99 0.49 12.11
C PRO A 36 0.38 0.77 11.45
N ILE A 37 1.36 -0.11 11.67
CA ILE A 37 2.68 -0.01 11.03
C ILE A 37 2.63 -0.23 9.52
N THR A 38 1.75 -1.10 9.03
CA THR A 38 1.55 -1.37 7.61
C THR A 38 1.06 -0.11 6.89
N VAL A 39 0.06 0.57 7.47
CA VAL A 39 -0.46 1.84 6.94
C VAL A 39 0.65 2.88 6.87
N LYS A 40 1.36 3.10 7.99
CA LYS A 40 2.45 4.07 8.05
C LYS A 40 3.54 3.78 7.00
N LYS A 41 3.94 2.52 6.84
CA LYS A 41 4.97 2.12 5.87
C LYS A 41 4.49 2.29 4.43
N HIS A 42 3.24 1.95 4.13
CA HIS A 42 2.64 2.13 2.81
C HIS A 42 2.58 3.63 2.46
N LEU A 43 2.08 4.48 3.36
CA LEU A 43 2.03 5.93 3.15
C LEU A 43 3.41 6.52 2.93
N ARG A 44 4.42 6.06 3.68
CA ARG A 44 5.81 6.51 3.46
C ARG A 44 6.33 6.11 2.07
N ALA A 45 5.97 4.93 1.56
CA ALA A 45 6.33 4.52 0.21
C ALA A 45 5.67 5.42 -0.86
N GLN A 46 4.39 5.77 -0.70
CA GLN A 46 3.70 6.71 -1.58
C GLN A 46 4.28 8.13 -1.49
N GLU A 47 4.68 8.58 -0.31
CA GLU A 47 5.33 9.88 -0.13
C GLU A 47 6.64 9.94 -0.92
N ILE A 48 7.49 8.93 -0.80
CA ILE A 48 8.73 8.81 -1.59
C ILE A 48 8.41 8.78 -3.09
N ALA A 49 7.40 8.01 -3.50
CA ALA A 49 6.99 7.94 -4.91
C ALA A 49 6.54 9.30 -5.45
N ARG A 50 5.73 10.04 -4.68
CA ARG A 50 5.25 11.38 -5.03
C ARG A 50 6.41 12.38 -5.13
N GLU A 51 7.30 12.40 -4.14
CA GLU A 51 8.45 13.33 -4.08
C GLU A 51 9.43 13.12 -5.23
N ASN A 52 9.58 11.88 -5.69
CA ASN A 52 10.55 11.51 -6.73
C ASN A 52 9.90 11.21 -8.08
N ARG A 53 8.58 11.44 -8.22
CA ARG A 53 7.77 11.14 -9.41
C ARG A 53 7.93 9.70 -9.93
N LEU A 54 8.02 8.74 -9.02
CA LEU A 54 8.14 7.32 -9.35
C LEU A 54 6.75 6.73 -9.64
N PRO A 55 6.54 6.03 -10.78
CA PRO A 55 5.38 5.18 -10.95
C PRO A 55 5.23 4.20 -9.78
N CYS A 56 4.00 3.99 -9.32
CA CYS A 56 3.70 3.03 -8.26
C CYS A 56 3.19 1.73 -8.85
N VAL A 57 3.76 0.60 -8.41
CA VAL A 57 3.28 -0.75 -8.71
C VAL A 57 2.87 -1.43 -7.41
N TYR A 58 1.59 -1.76 -7.31
CA TYR A 58 0.98 -2.43 -6.17
C TYR A 58 0.77 -3.92 -6.48
N LEU A 59 1.41 -4.81 -5.73
CA LEU A 59 1.12 -6.24 -5.73
C LEU A 59 0.17 -6.53 -4.57
N VAL A 60 -1.12 -6.61 -4.89
CA VAL A 60 -2.19 -6.63 -3.89
C VAL A 60 -2.61 -8.06 -3.60
N ASP A 61 -2.40 -8.48 -2.35
CA ASP A 61 -2.89 -9.73 -1.79
C ASP A 61 -3.10 -9.54 -0.28
N SER A 62 -4.29 -9.07 0.09
CA SER A 62 -4.58 -8.59 1.44
C SER A 62 -5.96 -9.04 1.94
N GLY A 63 -5.98 -9.54 3.17
CA GLY A 63 -7.20 -9.79 3.94
C GLY A 63 -7.94 -8.51 4.40
N GLY A 64 -7.43 -7.31 4.10
CA GLY A 64 -8.03 -6.04 4.50
C GLY A 64 -7.41 -5.45 5.78
N ALA A 65 -8.21 -4.74 6.59
CA ALA A 65 -7.74 -4.15 7.84
C ALA A 65 -7.67 -5.19 8.96
N ASN A 66 -6.67 -5.09 9.84
CA ASN A 66 -6.63 -5.86 11.07
C ASN A 66 -7.70 -5.35 12.06
N LEU A 67 -8.86 -6.00 12.07
CA LEU A 67 -10.06 -5.56 12.81
C LEU A 67 -9.83 -5.29 14.31
N PRO A 68 -9.11 -6.14 15.08
CA PRO A 68 -8.74 -5.84 16.47
C PRO A 68 -8.09 -4.47 16.69
N ASN A 69 -7.32 -3.97 15.72
CA ASN A 69 -6.61 -2.70 15.81
C ASN A 69 -7.26 -1.60 14.95
N GLN A 70 -8.51 -1.78 14.51
CA GLN A 70 -9.14 -0.91 13.51
C GLN A 70 -9.13 0.58 13.88
N ALA A 71 -9.22 0.93 15.17
CA ALA A 71 -9.20 2.32 15.62
C ALA A 71 -7.89 3.05 15.27
N GLY A 72 -6.76 2.32 15.21
CA GLY A 72 -5.46 2.86 14.81
C GLY A 72 -5.13 2.65 13.32
N ILE A 73 -6.12 2.26 12.51
CA ILE A 73 -5.95 1.92 11.09
C ILE A 73 -6.98 2.65 10.22
N PHE A 74 -8.21 2.79 10.69
CA PHE A 74 -9.35 3.17 9.87
C PHE A 74 -9.58 4.68 9.85
N ALA A 75 -9.92 5.27 11.00
CA ALA A 75 -10.33 6.67 11.11
C ALA A 75 -9.15 7.55 11.53
N ASP A 76 -8.54 8.27 10.59
CA ASP A 76 -7.76 9.51 10.76
C ASP A 76 -7.31 10.00 9.37
N LYS A 77 -6.77 11.22 9.28
CA LYS A 77 -6.26 11.85 8.05
C LYS A 77 -5.09 11.08 7.41
N GLU A 78 -4.24 10.45 8.21
CA GLU A 78 -3.06 9.69 7.78
C GLU A 78 -3.23 8.18 8.01
N HIS A 79 -4.48 7.71 7.98
CA HIS A 79 -4.86 6.30 8.13
C HIS A 79 -5.19 5.66 6.77
N PHE A 80 -5.71 4.42 6.77
CA PHE A 80 -5.79 3.57 5.57
C PHE A 80 -6.41 4.30 4.35
N GLY A 81 -7.49 5.07 4.54
CA GLY A 81 -8.12 5.83 3.45
C GLY A 81 -7.21 6.84 2.74
N ARG A 82 -6.13 7.29 3.38
CA ARG A 82 -5.15 8.19 2.78
C ARG A 82 -4.40 7.56 1.62
N ILE A 83 -4.27 6.23 1.59
CA ILE A 83 -3.65 5.49 0.50
C ILE A 83 -4.39 5.78 -0.82
N PHE A 84 -5.73 5.74 -0.80
CA PHE A 84 -6.55 5.97 -2.00
C PHE A 84 -6.52 7.43 -2.43
N TYR A 85 -6.55 8.35 -1.46
CA TYR A 85 -6.37 9.79 -1.73
C TYR A 85 -5.02 10.06 -2.41
N ASN A 86 -3.94 9.45 -1.91
CA ASN A 86 -2.62 9.59 -2.51
C ASN A 86 -2.56 8.97 -3.91
N GLN A 87 -3.18 7.80 -4.15
CA GLN A 87 -3.26 7.21 -5.50
C GLN A 87 -3.96 8.15 -6.47
N ALA A 88 -5.13 8.67 -6.10
CA ALA A 88 -5.91 9.58 -6.95
C ALA A 88 -5.15 10.88 -7.26
N THR A 89 -4.53 11.49 -6.24
CA THR A 89 -3.78 12.75 -6.42
C THR A 89 -2.49 12.55 -7.21
N MET A 90 -1.73 11.48 -6.97
CA MET A 90 -0.55 11.13 -7.77
C MET A 90 -0.91 10.84 -9.23
N SER A 91 -2.02 10.12 -9.47
CA SER A 91 -2.54 9.89 -10.82
C SER A 91 -2.86 11.21 -11.53
N ALA A 92 -3.54 12.14 -10.85
CA ALA A 92 -3.83 13.48 -11.39
C ALA A 92 -2.55 14.31 -11.68
N MET A 93 -1.44 14.04 -10.99
CA MET A 93 -0.12 14.64 -11.25
C MET A 93 0.65 13.96 -12.40
N GLY A 94 0.04 12.97 -13.07
CA GLY A 94 0.66 12.18 -14.13
C GLY A 94 1.66 11.13 -13.64
N ILE A 95 1.57 10.71 -12.38
CA ILE A 95 2.39 9.63 -11.82
C ILE A 95 1.59 8.32 -11.91
N PRO A 96 1.95 7.36 -12.78
CA PRO A 96 1.16 6.16 -13.00
C PRO A 96 0.95 5.32 -11.73
N GLN A 97 -0.28 4.85 -11.53
CA GLN A 97 -0.66 3.92 -10.46
C GLN A 97 -1.09 2.60 -11.11
N ILE A 98 -0.35 1.52 -10.85
CA ILE A 98 -0.58 0.21 -11.48
C ILE A 98 -0.83 -0.81 -10.36
N ALA A 99 -1.93 -1.55 -10.43
CA ALA A 99 -2.24 -2.60 -9.47
C ALA A 99 -2.31 -3.97 -10.13
N ILE A 100 -1.75 -4.97 -9.47
CA ILE A 100 -1.79 -6.38 -9.85
C ILE A 100 -2.41 -7.13 -8.68
N VAL A 101 -3.61 -7.66 -8.86
CA VAL A 101 -4.33 -8.43 -7.84
C VAL A 101 -3.89 -9.89 -7.94
N LEU A 102 -3.23 -10.39 -6.89
CA LEU A 102 -2.64 -11.73 -6.85
C LEU A 102 -3.41 -12.70 -5.94
N GLY A 103 -4.41 -12.21 -5.21
CA GLY A 103 -5.20 -13.01 -4.28
C GLY A 103 -6.40 -12.24 -3.74
N SER A 104 -6.60 -12.29 -2.43
CA SER A 104 -7.77 -11.64 -1.80
C SER A 104 -7.61 -10.12 -1.82
N CYS A 105 -8.72 -9.42 -2.03
CA CYS A 105 -8.74 -7.96 -2.13
C CYS A 105 -10.07 -7.40 -1.61
N THR A 106 -10.34 -7.59 -0.32
CA THR A 106 -11.64 -7.29 0.29
C THR A 106 -11.65 -5.95 1.02
N ALA A 107 -12.81 -5.28 1.01
CA ALA A 107 -13.09 -4.03 1.74
C ALA A 107 -12.04 -2.94 1.47
N GLY A 108 -11.23 -2.54 2.47
CA GLY A 108 -10.19 -1.53 2.27
C GLY A 108 -9.16 -1.90 1.19
N GLY A 109 -8.87 -3.19 1.01
CA GLY A 109 -8.00 -3.65 -0.07
C GLY A 109 -8.56 -3.36 -1.47
N ALA A 110 -9.90 -3.34 -1.60
CA ALA A 110 -10.60 -3.23 -2.90
C ALA A 110 -10.48 -1.86 -3.58
N TYR A 111 -9.98 -0.83 -2.87
CA TYR A 111 -9.79 0.52 -3.41
C TYR A 111 -8.37 0.78 -3.93
N VAL A 112 -7.45 -0.18 -3.74
CA VAL A 112 -6.11 -0.12 -4.32
C VAL A 112 -6.09 -0.49 -5.82
N PRO A 113 -6.71 -1.59 -6.29
CA PRO A 113 -6.91 -1.83 -7.71
C PRO A 113 -7.90 -0.85 -8.34
#